data_AF-A0A6B3FC83-F1
#
_entry.id   AF-A0A6B3FC83-F1
#
_cell.length_a   1.000
_cell.length_b   1.000
_cell.length_c   1.000
_cell.angle_alpha   90.00
_cell.angle_beta   90.00
_cell.angle_gamma   90.00
#
_symmetry.space_group_name_H-M   'P 1'
#
loop_
_entity.id
_entity.type
_entity.pdbx_description
1 polymer ?
#
loop_
_entity_poly.entity_id
_entity_poly.type
_entity_poly.pdbx_seq_one_letter_code
_entity_poly.pdbx_strand_id
1 'polypeptide(L)'
;ATSLALLPVVVDGRIVALASAANCRGNPPPGEPELRLLQDVLQGLGRPLRRTLELQRARETALVLQRSFLPTVPDLAGAEIRARYVPANAAAEVGGDWYDATRLPGGAVALTIGDVAGHDLDAATAMGSVNSMLRGLAWDAGPRADPARTLDRLDGMVQGLGTASLITTVHALLCPDPGRGWHITLANAGHPPPLLLRAAGPVDCLGEEPDPPLCAPT
;
A
#
# COMPACT_ATOMS: atom_id res chain seq x y z
N ALA A 1 -37.51 -15.80 -19.83
CA ALA A 1 -36.89 -16.26 -21.08
C ALA A 1 -37.64 -17.49 -21.57
N THR A 2 -37.88 -17.63 -22.86
CA THR A 2 -38.52 -18.81 -23.46
C THR A 2 -37.49 -19.92 -23.76
N SER A 3 -36.20 -19.58 -23.84
CA SER A 3 -35.08 -20.52 -23.91
C SER A 3 -33.79 -19.87 -23.41
N LEU A 4 -32.83 -20.68 -22.96
CA LEU A 4 -31.52 -20.26 -22.44
C LEU A 4 -30.43 -21.18 -23.01
N ALA A 5 -29.34 -20.58 -23.51
CA ALA A 5 -28.12 -21.29 -23.86
C ALA A 5 -26.97 -20.84 -22.95
N LEU A 6 -26.20 -21.80 -22.46
CA LEU A 6 -25.02 -21.58 -21.63
C LEU A 6 -23.79 -22.06 -22.39
N LEU A 7 -22.82 -21.18 -22.62
CA LEU A 7 -21.60 -21.47 -23.35
C LEU A 7 -20.39 -21.24 -22.44
N PRO A 8 -19.46 -22.22 -22.35
CA PRO A 8 -18.24 -22.02 -21.59
C PRO A 8 -17.32 -21.03 -22.30
N VAL A 9 -16.75 -20.10 -21.54
CA VAL A 9 -15.67 -19.24 -22.01
C VAL A 9 -14.36 -19.87 -21.58
N VAL A 10 -13.62 -20.40 -22.54
CA VAL A 10 -12.39 -21.16 -22.29
C VAL A 10 -11.17 -20.30 -22.62
N VAL A 11 -10.25 -20.22 -21.67
CA VAL A 11 -8.93 -19.58 -21.84
C VAL A 11 -7.87 -20.61 -21.45
N ASP A 12 -6.94 -20.90 -22.36
CA ASP A 12 -5.86 -21.89 -22.17
C ASP A 12 -6.35 -23.25 -21.60
N GLY A 13 -7.47 -23.76 -22.12
CA GLY A 13 -8.05 -25.05 -21.72
C GLY A 13 -8.79 -25.04 -20.38
N ARG A 14 -8.95 -23.88 -19.72
CA ARG A 14 -9.73 -23.71 -18.50
C ARG A 14 -10.97 -22.87 -18.74
N ILE A 15 -12.11 -23.29 -18.18
CA ILE A 15 -13.33 -22.48 -18.20
C ILE A 15 -13.16 -21.35 -17.17
N VAL A 16 -13.16 -20.11 -17.64
CA VAL A 16 -12.96 -18.92 -16.79
C VAL A 16 -14.27 -18.15 -16.55
N ALA A 17 -15.27 -18.37 -17.39
CA ALA A 17 -16.60 -17.79 -17.24
C ALA A 17 -17.64 -18.64 -17.99
N LEU A 18 -18.92 -18.35 -17.74
CA LEU A 18 -20.07 -18.89 -18.46
C LEU A 18 -20.81 -17.73 -19.12
N ALA A 19 -20.93 -17.77 -20.43
CA ALA A 19 -21.75 -16.83 -21.18
C ALA A 19 -23.17 -17.38 -21.31
N SER A 20 -24.17 -16.55 -21.04
CA SER A 20 -25.58 -16.91 -21.20
C SER A 20 -26.23 -16.11 -22.32
N ALA A 21 -26.89 -16.79 -23.25
CA ALA A 21 -27.77 -16.18 -24.24
C ALA A 21 -29.22 -16.58 -23.95
N ALA A 22 -30.12 -15.60 -23.82
CA ALA A 22 -31.52 -15.82 -23.48
C ALA A 22 -32.44 -15.20 -24.53
N ASN A 23 -33.39 -15.98 -25.05
CA ASN A 23 -34.42 -15.48 -25.96
C ASN A 23 -35.72 -15.19 -25.19
N CYS A 24 -36.42 -14.14 -25.59
CA CYS A 24 -37.68 -13.68 -24.99
C CYS A 24 -38.77 -13.57 -26.07
N ARG A 25 -40.05 -13.52 -25.64
CA ARG A 25 -41.23 -13.29 -26.50
C ARG A 25 -41.48 -14.36 -27.58
N GLY A 26 -41.22 -15.63 -27.28
CA GLY A 26 -41.63 -16.75 -28.16
C GLY A 26 -40.68 -17.05 -29.32
N ASN A 27 -39.52 -16.38 -29.41
CA ASN A 27 -38.47 -16.80 -30.34
C ASN A 27 -37.99 -18.22 -30.01
N PRO A 28 -37.72 -19.06 -31.03
CA PRO A 28 -37.21 -20.40 -30.84
C PRO A 28 -35.82 -20.39 -30.16
N PRO A 29 -35.41 -21.51 -29.55
CA PRO A 29 -34.05 -21.66 -29.04
C PRO A 29 -33.02 -21.48 -30.16
N PRO A 30 -31.82 -20.93 -29.84
CA PRO A 30 -30.80 -20.70 -30.84
C PRO A 30 -30.40 -22.01 -31.52
N GLY A 31 -30.40 -22.00 -32.85
CA GLY A 31 -30.01 -23.16 -33.65
C GLY A 31 -28.49 -23.35 -33.65
N GLU A 32 -28.02 -24.47 -34.22
CA GLU A 32 -26.59 -24.72 -34.34
C GLU A 32 -25.77 -23.59 -35.00
N PRO A 33 -26.26 -22.88 -36.05
CA PRO A 33 -25.50 -21.79 -36.66
C PRO A 33 -25.30 -20.61 -35.71
N GLU A 34 -26.32 -20.27 -34.92
CA GLU A 34 -26.24 -19.19 -33.92
C GLU A 34 -25.34 -19.58 -32.74
N LEU A 35 -25.41 -20.85 -32.31
CA LEU A 35 -24.50 -21.36 -31.29
C LEU A 35 -23.04 -21.34 -31.76
N ARG A 36 -22.76 -21.67 -33.02
CA ARG A 36 -21.41 -21.57 -33.61
C ARG A 36 -20.94 -20.13 -33.68
N LEU A 37 -21.78 -19.19 -34.13
CA LEU A 37 -21.44 -17.77 -34.14
C LEU A 37 -21.14 -17.24 -32.74
N LEU A 38 -21.94 -17.63 -31.74
CA LEU A 38 -21.70 -17.29 -30.34
C LEU A 38 -20.35 -17.88 -29.86
N GLN A 39 -20.04 -19.12 -30.21
CA GLN A 39 -18.75 -19.73 -29.89
C GLN A 39 -17.58 -18.98 -30.52
N ASP A 40 -17.66 -18.59 -31.79
CA ASP A 40 -16.60 -17.85 -32.48
C ASP A 40 -16.36 -16.47 -31.83
N VAL A 41 -17.44 -15.77 -31.46
CA VAL A 41 -17.34 -14.51 -30.71
C VAL A 41 -16.66 -14.72 -29.36
N LEU A 42 -17.05 -15.75 -28.60
CA LEU A 42 -16.46 -16.07 -27.31
C LEU A 42 -14.99 -16.49 -27.42
N GLN A 43 -14.61 -17.20 -28.48
CA GLN A 43 -13.21 -17.52 -28.77
C GLN A 43 -12.38 -16.26 -29.04
N GLY A 44 -12.96 -15.27 -29.76
CA GLY A 44 -12.34 -13.97 -29.97
C GLY A 44 -12.05 -13.19 -28.67
N LEU A 45 -12.83 -13.44 -27.62
CA LEU A 45 -12.62 -12.84 -26.29
C LEU A 45 -11.52 -13.51 -25.47
N GLY A 46 -11.02 -14.68 -25.89
CA GLY A 46 -10.05 -15.46 -25.11
C GLY A 46 -8.74 -14.71 -24.81
N ARG A 47 -8.17 -14.00 -25.80
CA ARG A 47 -6.94 -13.21 -25.62
C ARG A 47 -7.13 -12.00 -24.68
N PRO A 48 -8.14 -11.13 -24.88
CA PRO A 48 -8.47 -10.07 -23.94
C PRO A 48 -8.70 -10.59 -22.51
N LEU A 49 -9.51 -11.64 -22.35
CA LEU A 49 -9.81 -12.23 -21.05
C LEU A 49 -8.57 -12.79 -20.36
N ARG A 50 -7.68 -13.47 -21.10
CA ARG A 50 -6.42 -13.96 -20.55
C ARG A 50 -5.60 -12.83 -19.93
N ARG A 51 -5.39 -11.75 -20.69
CA ARG A 51 -4.66 -10.56 -20.21
C ARG A 51 -5.32 -9.98 -18.97
N THR A 52 -6.65 -9.86 -18.96
CA THR A 52 -7.38 -9.35 -17.79
C THR A 52 -7.16 -10.22 -16.55
N LEU A 53 -7.22 -11.55 -16.69
CA LEU A 53 -7.01 -12.49 -15.59
C LEU A 53 -5.56 -12.51 -15.09
N GLU A 54 -4.58 -12.46 -16.00
CA GLU A 54 -3.16 -12.35 -15.65
C GLU A 54 -2.87 -11.07 -14.87
N LEU A 55 -3.40 -9.93 -15.34
CA LEU A 55 -3.29 -8.65 -14.65
C LEU A 55 -3.97 -8.71 -13.28
N GLN A 56 -5.15 -9.33 -13.15
CA GLN A 56 -5.82 -9.50 -11.86
C GLN A 56 -4.99 -10.33 -10.87
N ARG A 57 -4.39 -11.45 -11.30
CA ARG A 57 -3.54 -12.27 -10.42
C ARG A 57 -2.26 -11.56 -10.01
N ALA A 58 -1.62 -10.84 -10.93
CA ALA A 58 -0.44 -10.04 -10.62
C ALA A 58 -0.78 -8.96 -9.57
N ARG A 59 -1.95 -8.32 -9.70
CA ARG A 59 -2.47 -7.33 -8.72
C ARG A 59 -2.73 -7.94 -7.35
N GLU A 60 -3.43 -9.06 -7.28
CA GLU A 60 -3.71 -9.74 -6.00
C GLU A 60 -2.41 -10.09 -5.28
N THR A 61 -1.43 -10.62 -6.02
CA THR A 61 -0.10 -10.91 -5.47
C THR A 61 0.59 -9.64 -4.95
N ALA A 62 0.59 -8.56 -5.72
CA ALA A 62 1.24 -7.31 -5.31
C ALA A 62 0.57 -6.68 -4.08
N LEU A 63 -0.77 -6.71 -3.98
CA LEU A 63 -1.50 -6.21 -2.81
C LEU A 63 -1.25 -7.05 -1.56
N VAL A 64 -1.14 -8.38 -1.72
CA VAL A 64 -0.76 -9.28 -0.61
C VAL A 64 0.66 -8.97 -0.12
N LEU A 65 1.61 -8.78 -1.04
CA LEU A 65 2.97 -8.38 -0.71
C LEU A 65 3.01 -7.02 -0.01
N GLN A 66 2.32 -6.00 -0.55
CA GLN A 66 2.27 -4.67 0.05
C GLN A 66 1.70 -4.72 1.48
N ARG A 67 0.59 -5.44 1.68
CA ARG A 67 0.00 -5.64 3.02
C ARG A 67 0.93 -6.39 3.97
N SER A 68 1.78 -7.27 3.47
CA SER A 68 2.75 -7.98 4.30
C SER A 68 3.84 -7.05 4.89
N PHE A 69 4.04 -5.88 4.29
CA PHE A 69 4.95 -4.86 4.82
C PHE A 69 4.30 -3.94 5.86
N LEU A 70 2.97 -3.96 6.01
CA LEU A 70 2.27 -3.15 7.00
C LEU A 70 2.22 -3.89 8.34
N PRO A 71 2.86 -3.37 9.40
CA PRO A 71 3.00 -4.09 10.65
C PRO A 71 1.75 -4.04 11.50
N THR A 72 1.62 -5.03 12.38
CA THR A 72 0.72 -4.97 13.53
C THR A 72 1.23 -3.89 14.49
N VAL A 73 0.35 -2.98 14.90
CA VAL A 73 0.69 -1.93 15.86
C VAL A 73 0.84 -2.51 17.27
N PRO A 74 1.87 -2.12 18.04
CA PRO A 74 2.09 -2.63 19.39
C PRO A 74 1.16 -1.99 20.42
N ASP A 75 0.75 -2.77 21.43
CA ASP A 75 0.00 -2.24 22.59
C ASP A 75 0.90 -1.37 23.49
N LEU A 76 0.41 -0.22 23.92
CA LEU A 76 1.16 0.66 24.82
C LEU A 76 0.49 0.77 26.18
N ALA A 77 1.30 0.82 27.24
CA ALA A 77 0.78 1.11 28.57
C ALA A 77 0.32 2.58 28.63
N GLY A 78 -0.96 2.80 28.89
CA GLY A 78 -1.54 4.15 29.02
C GLY A 78 -1.60 4.96 27.71
N ALA A 79 -1.41 4.32 26.55
CA ALA A 79 -1.54 4.94 25.22
C ALA A 79 -2.07 3.91 24.21
N GLU A 80 -2.54 4.38 23.06
CA GLU A 80 -3.12 3.54 22.03
C GLU A 80 -2.57 3.94 20.66
N ILE A 81 -2.12 2.96 19.88
CA ILE A 81 -1.79 3.15 18.47
C ILE A 81 -2.92 2.50 17.64
N ARG A 82 -3.41 3.24 16.65
CA ARG A 82 -4.35 2.76 15.64
C ARG A 82 -3.83 3.14 14.26
N ALA A 83 -3.93 2.21 13.33
CA ALA A 83 -3.55 2.41 11.95
C ALA A 83 -4.72 2.03 11.03
N ARG A 84 -4.90 2.81 9.96
CA ARG A 84 -5.87 2.52 8.90
C ARG A 84 -5.23 2.87 7.57
N TYR A 85 -5.07 1.85 6.73
CA TYR A 85 -4.60 2.00 5.36
C TYR A 85 -5.72 1.71 4.38
N VAL A 86 -5.99 2.66 3.47
CA VAL A 86 -7.03 2.53 2.43
C VAL A 86 -6.38 2.89 1.10
N PRO A 87 -6.16 1.91 0.20
CA PRO A 87 -5.62 2.18 -1.14
C PRO A 87 -6.53 3.11 -1.96
N ALA A 88 -5.92 3.98 -2.77
CA ALA A 88 -6.61 5.08 -3.46
C ALA A 88 -7.64 4.66 -4.53
N ASN A 89 -7.56 3.45 -5.12
CA ASN A 89 -8.65 2.91 -5.96
C ASN A 89 -8.48 1.42 -6.27
N ALA A 90 -9.59 0.72 -6.49
CA ALA A 90 -9.60 -0.69 -6.92
C ALA A 90 -9.07 -0.91 -8.35
N ALA A 91 -8.80 0.17 -9.08
CA ALA A 91 -8.29 0.17 -10.44
C ALA A 91 -6.79 0.53 -10.45
N ALA A 92 -5.94 -0.50 -10.34
CA ALA A 92 -4.63 -0.60 -10.99
C ALA A 92 -3.33 -0.10 -10.31
N GLU A 93 -3.31 0.39 -9.07
CA GLU A 93 -2.05 0.91 -8.49
C GLU A 93 -1.62 0.18 -7.21
N VAL A 94 -0.31 -0.10 -7.11
CA VAL A 94 0.37 -0.59 -5.89
C VAL A 94 1.01 0.64 -5.27
N GLY A 95 0.68 0.95 -4.02
CA GLY A 95 1.08 2.21 -3.41
C GLY A 95 2.56 2.25 -2.99
N GLY A 96 3.17 3.42 -3.13
CA GLY A 96 4.42 3.79 -2.46
C GLY A 96 4.24 4.13 -0.97
N ASP A 97 3.00 4.33 -0.53
CA ASP A 97 2.65 4.60 0.87
C ASP A 97 2.94 3.42 1.80
N TRP A 98 3.46 3.74 2.99
CA TRP A 98 3.58 2.80 4.10
C TRP A 98 3.40 3.47 5.46
N TYR A 99 3.17 2.64 6.47
CA TYR A 99 3.35 3.03 7.86
C TYR A 99 4.10 1.93 8.61
N ASP A 100 4.77 2.29 9.69
CA ASP A 100 5.44 1.36 10.61
C ASP A 100 5.23 1.77 12.07
N ALA A 101 5.13 0.77 12.95
CA ALA A 101 5.17 0.92 14.40
C ALA A 101 6.02 -0.21 15.00
N THR A 102 7.28 0.09 15.30
CA THR A 102 8.26 -0.90 15.78
C THR A 102 8.63 -0.64 17.23
N ARG A 103 8.43 -1.65 18.11
CA ARG A 103 8.97 -1.60 19.47
C ARG A 103 10.49 -1.62 19.43
N LEU A 104 11.12 -0.74 20.19
CA LEU A 104 12.57 -0.66 20.36
C LEU A 104 12.98 -1.18 21.75
N PRO A 105 14.28 -1.45 21.97
CA PRO A 105 14.81 -1.70 23.31
C PRO A 105 14.43 -0.59 24.29
N GLY A 106 14.17 -0.95 25.55
CA GLY A 106 13.80 0.01 26.60
C GLY A 106 12.34 0.48 26.59
N GLY A 107 11.49 -0.11 25.75
CA GLY A 107 10.04 0.17 25.74
C GLY A 107 9.63 1.38 24.91
N ALA A 108 10.57 2.01 24.20
CA ALA A 108 10.27 3.01 23.20
C ALA A 108 9.63 2.39 21.95
N VAL A 109 8.97 3.20 21.13
CA VAL A 109 8.39 2.80 19.85
C VAL A 109 8.79 3.79 18.77
N ALA A 110 9.33 3.27 17.67
CA ALA A 110 9.50 4.02 16.44
C ALA A 110 8.19 3.98 15.64
N LEU A 111 7.69 5.14 15.26
CA LEU A 111 6.53 5.32 14.39
C LEU A 111 7.00 5.96 13.08
N THR A 112 6.53 5.44 11.96
CA THR A 112 6.85 5.99 10.65
C THR A 112 5.58 6.04 9.81
N ILE A 113 5.42 7.11 9.05
CA ILE A 113 4.55 7.16 7.89
C ILE A 113 5.36 7.74 6.73
N GLY A 114 5.16 7.23 5.53
CA GLY A 114 5.82 7.81 4.37
C GLY A 114 5.23 7.34 3.06
N ASP A 115 5.72 7.95 2.00
CA ASP A 115 5.36 7.69 0.62
C ASP A 115 6.62 7.77 -0.27
N VAL A 116 6.79 6.76 -1.12
CA VAL A 116 7.81 6.73 -2.16
C VAL A 116 7.16 7.15 -3.46
N ALA A 117 7.75 8.14 -4.15
CA ALA A 117 7.21 8.60 -5.42
C ALA A 117 7.09 7.46 -6.44
N GLY A 118 5.89 7.31 -7.00
CA GLY A 118 5.54 6.24 -7.92
C GLY A 118 4.37 5.42 -7.40
N HIS A 119 3.80 4.57 -8.26
CA HIS A 119 2.59 3.80 -7.93
C HIS A 119 2.55 2.44 -8.65
N ASP A 120 3.73 1.88 -8.91
CA ASP A 120 3.95 0.61 -9.58
C ASP A 120 4.69 -0.39 -8.69
N LEU A 121 5.02 -1.56 -9.26
CA LEU A 121 5.71 -2.63 -8.54
C LEU A 121 7.12 -2.21 -8.09
N ASP A 122 7.79 -1.36 -8.86
CA ASP A 122 9.14 -0.88 -8.55
C ASP A 122 9.08 0.07 -7.35
N ALA A 123 8.11 1.00 -7.33
CA ALA A 123 7.84 1.87 -6.19
C ALA A 123 7.50 1.07 -4.93
N ALA A 124 6.69 0.01 -5.04
CA ALA A 124 6.35 -0.86 -3.92
C ALA A 124 7.56 -1.64 -3.38
N THR A 125 8.46 -2.07 -4.28
CA THR A 125 9.71 -2.76 -3.92
C THR A 125 10.68 -1.81 -3.23
N ALA A 126 10.80 -0.58 -3.74
CA ALA A 126 11.58 0.49 -3.14
C ALA A 126 11.05 0.83 -1.74
N MET A 127 9.72 1.01 -1.60
CA MET A 127 9.05 1.22 -0.31
C MET A 127 9.38 0.13 0.70
N GLY A 128 9.28 -1.16 0.34
CA GLY A 128 9.61 -2.26 1.24
C GLY A 128 11.08 -2.23 1.70
N SER A 129 11.98 -1.86 0.79
CA SER A 129 13.41 -1.70 1.08
C SER A 129 13.69 -0.52 2.01
N VAL A 130 13.14 0.66 1.70
CA VAL A 130 13.24 1.89 2.51
C VAL A 130 12.69 1.66 3.92
N ASN A 131 11.50 1.05 4.04
CA ASN A 131 10.89 0.74 5.32
C ASN A 131 11.77 -0.21 6.15
N SER A 132 12.34 -1.25 5.51
CA SER A 132 13.24 -2.19 6.18
C SER A 132 14.53 -1.54 6.66
N MET A 133 15.13 -0.65 5.85
CA MET A 133 16.32 0.12 6.23
C MET A 133 16.04 1.03 7.42
N LEU A 134 14.95 1.80 7.37
CA LEU A 134 14.57 2.70 8.45
C LEU A 134 14.25 1.95 9.75
N ARG A 135 13.55 0.82 9.66
CA ARG A 135 13.33 -0.06 10.82
C ARG A 135 14.64 -0.54 11.44
N GLY A 136 15.60 -0.94 10.60
CA GLY A 136 16.94 -1.34 11.04
C GLY A 136 17.70 -0.21 11.74
N LEU A 137 17.69 0.99 11.13
CA LEU A 137 18.33 2.19 11.70
C LEU A 137 17.71 2.59 13.04
N ALA A 138 16.37 2.56 13.15
CA ALA A 138 15.66 2.88 14.38
C ALA A 138 15.96 1.86 15.49
N TRP A 139 16.00 0.56 15.15
CA TRP A 139 16.37 -0.50 16.09
C TRP A 139 17.80 -0.35 16.61
N ASP A 140 18.76 -0.11 15.71
CA ASP A 140 20.18 0.10 16.03
C ASP A 140 20.40 1.34 16.91
N ALA A 141 19.75 2.45 16.57
CA ALA A 141 19.88 3.71 17.33
C ALA A 141 19.17 3.66 18.71
N GLY A 142 18.09 2.88 18.82
CA GLY A 142 17.40 2.63 20.08
C GLY A 142 16.65 3.84 20.66
N PRO A 143 16.37 3.84 21.98
CA PRO A 143 15.42 4.78 22.61
C PRO A 143 15.95 6.21 22.80
N ARG A 144 17.20 6.48 22.41
CA ARG A 144 17.81 7.83 22.45
C ARG A 144 18.11 8.36 21.06
N ALA A 145 17.59 7.71 20.03
CA ALA A 145 17.77 8.13 18.65
C ALA A 145 17.18 9.53 18.44
N ASP A 146 17.87 10.32 17.64
CA ASP A 146 17.32 11.54 17.07
C ASP A 146 16.65 11.18 15.73
N PRO A 147 15.33 11.37 15.59
CA PRO A 147 14.63 11.06 14.35
C PRO A 147 15.22 11.77 13.13
N ALA A 148 15.68 13.02 13.26
CA ALA A 148 16.26 13.77 12.14
C ALA A 148 17.54 13.11 11.64
N ARG A 149 18.46 12.78 12.55
CA ARG A 149 19.70 12.04 12.20
C ARG A 149 19.42 10.65 11.63
N THR A 150 18.33 10.03 12.05
CA THR A 150 17.92 8.73 11.52
C THR A 150 17.49 8.87 10.05
N LEU A 151 16.75 9.93 9.72
CA LEU A 151 16.39 10.27 8.35
C LEU A 151 17.60 10.69 7.50
N ASP A 152 18.56 11.44 8.04
CA ASP A 152 19.81 11.77 7.33
C ASP A 152 20.60 10.50 6.92
N ARG A 153 20.69 9.53 7.83
CA ARG A 153 21.33 8.23 7.55
C ARG A 153 20.55 7.45 6.50
N LEU A 154 19.23 7.47 6.57
CA LEU A 154 18.37 6.82 5.58
C LEU A 154 18.57 7.45 4.20
N ASP A 155 18.59 8.78 4.09
CA ASP A 155 18.80 9.50 2.84
C ASP A 155 20.12 9.10 2.17
N GLY A 156 21.22 9.11 2.94
CA GLY A 156 22.52 8.66 2.44
C GLY A 156 22.53 7.20 1.96
N MET A 157 21.82 6.30 2.67
CA MET A 157 21.70 4.90 2.25
C MET A 157 20.87 4.73 0.97
N VAL A 158 19.73 5.41 0.88
CA VAL A 158 18.83 5.32 -0.28
C VAL A 158 19.51 5.86 -1.53
N GLN A 159 20.17 7.01 -1.43
CA GLN A 159 20.92 7.60 -2.55
C GLN A 159 22.10 6.72 -2.95
N GLY A 160 22.90 6.25 -1.98
CA GLY A 160 24.08 5.41 -2.25
C GLY A 160 23.75 4.05 -2.87
N LEU A 161 22.58 3.49 -2.56
CA LEU A 161 22.10 2.22 -3.11
C LEU A 161 21.21 2.39 -4.34
N GLY A 162 20.85 3.63 -4.72
CA GLY A 162 19.93 3.90 -5.82
C GLY A 162 18.54 3.26 -5.62
N THR A 163 18.05 3.24 -4.38
CA THR A 163 16.83 2.49 -4.01
C THR A 163 15.54 3.22 -4.40
N ALA A 164 15.51 4.54 -4.29
CA ALA A 164 14.37 5.39 -4.63
C ALA A 164 14.84 6.77 -5.08
N SER A 165 13.99 7.50 -5.80
CA SER A 165 14.30 8.83 -6.33
C SER A 165 13.73 9.98 -5.51
N LEU A 166 12.61 9.78 -4.81
CA LEU A 166 12.00 10.79 -3.95
C LEU A 166 11.13 10.11 -2.88
N ILE A 167 11.32 10.50 -1.62
CA ILE A 167 10.60 9.93 -0.49
C ILE A 167 10.11 11.06 0.41
N THR A 168 8.82 11.04 0.75
CA THR A 168 8.29 11.86 1.85
C THR A 168 8.09 10.98 3.08
N THR A 169 8.49 11.42 4.26
CA THR A 169 8.25 10.62 5.48
C THR A 169 8.25 11.46 6.75
N VAL A 170 7.36 11.11 7.68
CA VAL A 170 7.49 11.48 9.09
C VAL A 170 7.99 10.26 9.85
N HIS A 171 9.07 10.47 10.60
CA HIS A 171 9.60 9.48 11.52
C HIS A 171 9.58 10.04 12.94
N ALA A 172 9.02 9.28 13.86
CA ALA A 172 8.85 9.67 15.25
C ALA A 172 9.34 8.59 16.20
N LEU A 173 9.92 9.04 17.30
CA LEU A 173 10.31 8.22 18.43
C LEU A 173 9.43 8.55 19.63
N LEU A 174 8.72 7.53 20.10
CA LEU A 174 7.83 7.60 21.26
C LEU A 174 8.50 6.89 22.44
N CYS A 175 8.88 7.65 23.47
CA CYS A 175 9.58 7.15 24.65
C CYS A 175 8.71 7.27 25.91
N PRO A 176 8.70 6.25 26.80
CA PRO A 176 8.04 6.38 28.10
C PRO A 176 8.67 7.53 28.91
N ASP A 177 7.84 8.40 29.47
CA ASP A 177 8.26 9.50 30.35
C ASP A 177 7.63 9.30 31.74
N PRO A 178 8.39 8.78 32.72
CA PRO A 178 7.89 8.48 34.05
C PRO A 178 7.18 9.67 34.71
N GLY A 179 5.89 9.51 34.99
CA GLY A 179 5.05 10.53 35.62
C GLY A 179 4.45 11.56 34.65
N ARG A 180 4.82 11.54 33.37
CA ARG A 180 4.26 12.41 32.31
C ARG A 180 3.59 11.63 31.17
N GLY A 181 3.70 10.30 31.20
CA GLY A 181 3.11 9.40 30.21
C GLY A 181 4.11 9.05 29.14
N TRP A 182 4.03 9.74 28.00
CA TRP A 182 4.87 9.49 26.84
C TRP A 182 5.43 10.81 26.27
N HIS A 183 6.69 10.76 25.85
CA HIS A 183 7.35 11.83 25.13
C HIS A 183 7.51 11.43 23.66
N ILE A 184 7.15 12.33 22.74
CA ILE A 184 7.32 12.11 21.30
C ILE A 184 8.29 13.14 20.73
N THR A 185 9.28 12.65 20.00
CA THR A 185 10.17 13.44 19.15
C THR A 185 9.93 13.00 17.72
N LEU A 186 9.82 13.93 16.77
CA LEU A 186 9.60 13.59 15.36
C LEU A 186 10.46 14.45 14.44
N ALA A 187 10.71 13.94 13.25
CA ALA A 187 11.27 14.64 12.11
C ALA A 187 10.36 14.42 10.90
N ASN A 188 10.24 15.43 10.04
CA ASN A 188 9.37 15.41 8.88
C ASN A 188 10.13 15.79 7.61
N ALA A 189 10.49 14.80 6.81
CA ALA A 189 11.12 15.00 5.50
C ALA A 189 10.05 15.06 4.40
N GLY A 190 9.52 16.24 4.13
CA GLY A 190 8.67 16.55 2.98
C GLY A 190 7.24 16.00 3.03
N HIS A 191 6.83 15.39 4.14
CA HIS A 191 5.48 14.83 4.30
C HIS A 191 4.50 15.90 4.84
N PRO A 192 3.18 15.77 4.61
CA PRO A 192 2.21 16.62 5.26
C PRO A 192 2.38 16.64 6.79
N PRO A 193 2.26 17.82 7.45
CA PRO A 193 2.52 17.95 8.87
C PRO A 193 1.56 17.07 9.70
N PRO A 194 2.06 16.32 10.69
CA PRO A 194 1.20 15.56 11.60
C PRO A 194 0.22 16.47 12.35
N LEU A 195 -0.99 15.98 12.59
CA LEU A 195 -1.99 16.73 13.35
C LEU A 195 -1.95 16.36 14.84
N LEU A 196 -1.93 17.35 15.71
CA LEU A 196 -2.09 17.20 17.15
C LEU A 196 -3.52 17.57 17.56
N LEU A 197 -4.25 16.57 18.05
CA LEU A 197 -5.57 16.75 18.64
C LEU A 197 -5.45 16.68 20.16
N ARG A 198 -5.76 17.78 20.84
CA ARG A 198 -5.81 17.84 22.31
C ARG A 198 -7.19 17.39 22.80
N ALA A 199 -7.26 16.79 24.00
CA ALA A 199 -8.51 16.26 24.56
C ALA A 199 -9.65 17.30 24.62
N ALA A 200 -9.31 18.57 24.82
CA ALA A 200 -10.19 19.71 24.57
C ALA A 200 -9.33 20.83 23.99
N GLY A 201 -9.59 21.22 22.74
CA GLY A 201 -8.83 22.27 22.07
C GLY A 201 -8.94 22.22 20.55
N PRO A 202 -8.36 23.21 19.85
CA PRO A 202 -8.24 23.19 18.40
C PRO A 202 -7.32 22.06 17.93
N VAL A 203 -7.44 21.72 16.65
CA VAL A 203 -6.49 20.85 15.94
C VAL A 203 -5.31 21.72 15.51
N ASP A 204 -4.11 21.36 15.95
CA ASP A 204 -2.88 22.05 15.59
C ASP A 204 -2.06 21.19 14.61
N CYS A 205 -1.40 21.80 13.64
CA CYS A 205 -0.36 21.13 12.86
C CYS A 205 0.95 21.10 13.66
N LEU A 206 1.63 19.95 13.70
CA LEU A 206 2.96 19.82 14.29
C LEU A 206 4.01 20.22 13.25
N GLY A 207 4.55 21.43 13.41
CA GLY A 207 5.49 22.06 12.48
C GLY A 207 4.83 23.12 11.60
N GLU A 208 5.60 24.13 11.20
CA GLU A 208 5.13 25.25 10.36
C GLU A 208 5.38 24.98 8.87
N GLU A 209 6.55 24.43 8.50
CA GLU A 209 6.90 23.99 7.15
C GLU A 209 7.63 22.64 7.21
N PRO A 210 7.33 21.67 6.33
CA PRO A 210 8.05 20.41 6.27
C PRO A 210 9.48 20.62 5.74
N ASP A 211 10.45 19.87 6.25
CA ASP A 211 11.79 19.81 5.68
C ASP A 211 11.72 19.27 4.24
N PRO A 212 12.75 19.44 3.38
CA PRO A 212 12.74 18.84 2.05
C PRO A 212 12.55 17.30 2.11
N PRO A 213 11.92 16.70 1.09
CA PRO A 213 11.85 15.25 0.98
C PRO A 213 13.25 14.64 0.86
N LEU A 214 13.37 13.36 1.24
CA LEU A 214 14.63 12.64 1.05
C LEU A 214 14.89 12.48 -0.45
N CYS A 215 16.17 12.44 -0.81
CA CYS A 215 16.66 12.38 -2.18
C CYS A 215 16.29 13.60 -3.03
N ALA A 216 15.81 14.70 -2.42
CA ALA A 216 15.65 15.96 -3.11
C ALA A 216 17.01 16.48 -3.61
N PRO A 217 17.08 17.05 -4.84
CA PRO A 217 18.29 17.71 -5.30
C PRO A 217 18.60 18.91 -4.38
N THR A 218 19.81 18.93 -3.82
CA THR A 218 20.38 20.04 -3.03
C THR A 218 20.67 21.27 -3.88
#